data_AF-A0AAU9U816-F1
#
_entry.id   AF-A0AAU9U816-F1
#
_cell.length_a   1.000
_cell.length_b   1.000
_cell.length_c   1.000
_cell.angle_alpha   90.00
_cell.angle_beta   90.00
_cell.angle_gamma   90.00
#
_symmetry.space_group_name_H-M   'P 1'
#
loop_
_entity.id
_entity.type
_entity.pdbx_description
1 polymer ?
#
loop_
_entity_poly.entity_id
_entity_poly.type
_entity_poly.pdbx_seq_one_letter_code
_entity_poly.pdbx_strand_id
1 'polypeptide(L)'
;MLNKVNMIGKSSNPSTSSEPTASLQTTSEFSHLSGLQKIKFNGKTCVHEFLQRVREYSSVRNIPSSKILTFATELFTGDALHWYRSIGSSVNSWDELVTLLKEDFSHFDHDYRLMSEIRNRTQGDSENITIYLAKMSELFSRLTKTISEQEKLDILLHNIRPCYSGVLASNSSSITTIDNLRTLCRNFEKIKCLTSQFKEPPRISSVTLAPDLAYSKSSDYNFNKANYYLNNKYNNNSKNYNYNKFNYKNQGNNSSFNIKHKEVPAVSAGLQNKTHLWMQFSKPIS
;
A
#
# COMPACT_ATOMS: atom_id res chain seq x y z
N MET A 1 22.23 68.18 59.49
CA MET A 1 21.27 67.42 58.66
C MET A 1 19.96 68.20 58.66
N LEU A 2 19.62 68.79 57.52
CA LEU A 2 18.61 69.83 57.34
C LEU A 2 17.21 69.23 57.17
N ASN A 3 16.25 69.77 57.95
CA ASN A 3 14.82 69.73 57.67
C ASN A 3 14.41 71.13 57.17
N LYS A 4 13.74 71.24 56.01
CA LYS A 4 12.60 72.16 55.76
C LYS A 4 12.18 72.28 54.27
N VAL A 5 10.85 72.31 54.08
CA VAL A 5 10.04 73.26 53.25
C VAL A 5 9.50 72.79 51.86
N ASN A 6 8.15 72.68 51.84
CA ASN A 6 7.12 73.15 50.86
C ASN A 6 7.17 72.76 49.37
N MET A 7 6.11 72.83 48.56
CA MET A 7 4.63 72.84 48.61
C MET A 7 4.22 73.00 47.12
N ILE A 8 3.16 72.29 46.69
CA ILE A 8 2.13 72.69 45.69
C ILE A 8 2.54 73.09 44.26
N GLY A 9 1.94 72.43 43.24
CA GLY A 9 1.84 73.01 41.89
C GLY A 9 1.34 72.12 40.73
N LYS A 10 0.03 71.82 40.72
CA LYS A 10 -0.90 71.67 39.55
C LYS A 10 -0.48 71.02 38.21
N SER A 11 -1.24 69.95 37.89
CA SER A 11 -2.10 69.75 36.70
C SER A 11 -1.54 69.90 35.27
N SER A 12 -1.53 68.77 34.54
CA SER A 12 -2.23 68.64 33.24
C SER A 12 -2.24 67.19 32.74
N ASN A 13 -3.43 66.59 32.67
CA ASN A 13 -3.74 65.42 31.81
C ASN A 13 -3.53 65.79 30.33
N PRO A 14 -3.35 64.79 29.44
CA PRO A 14 -4.53 64.37 28.70
C PRO A 14 -4.73 62.86 28.67
N SER A 15 -6.00 62.52 28.84
CA SER A 15 -6.63 61.23 28.68
C SER A 15 -6.32 60.63 27.29
N THR A 16 -6.01 59.33 27.25
CA THR A 16 -6.28 58.52 26.07
C THR A 16 -6.94 57.24 26.53
N SER A 17 -8.26 57.25 26.39
CA SER A 17 -9.12 56.08 26.42
C SER A 17 -8.73 55.13 25.30
N SER A 18 -8.36 53.91 25.64
CA SER A 18 -8.49 52.76 24.74
C SER A 18 -9.45 51.78 25.40
N GLU A 19 -10.60 51.64 24.75
CA GLU A 19 -11.66 50.67 25.02
C GLU A 19 -11.13 49.24 25.19
N PRO A 20 -11.84 48.37 25.92
CA PRO A 20 -11.59 46.94 25.89
C PRO A 20 -12.09 46.41 24.53
N THR A 21 -11.16 46.11 23.63
CA THR A 21 -11.44 45.34 22.42
C THR A 21 -11.90 43.95 22.85
N ALA A 22 -13.22 43.75 22.89
CA ALA A 22 -13.83 42.45 23.04
C ALA A 22 -13.28 41.53 21.95
N SER A 23 -12.56 40.49 22.37
CA SER A 23 -12.07 39.44 21.49
C SER A 23 -13.25 38.65 20.92
N LEU A 24 -13.52 38.88 19.64
CA LEU A 24 -14.32 37.99 18.79
C LEU A 24 -13.55 36.66 18.60
N GLN A 25 -13.59 35.77 19.60
CA GLN A 25 -12.97 34.43 19.52
C GLN A 25 -13.93 33.27 19.81
N THR A 26 -15.20 33.52 20.12
CA THR A 26 -16.00 32.52 20.84
C THR A 26 -16.84 31.57 19.97
N THR A 27 -16.91 31.73 18.65
CA THR A 27 -17.73 30.84 17.80
C THR A 27 -16.91 29.88 16.92
N SER A 28 -15.74 30.29 16.43
CA SER A 28 -14.86 29.43 15.63
C SER A 28 -14.14 28.38 16.49
N GLU A 29 -13.60 28.77 17.64
CA GLU A 29 -12.80 27.87 18.50
C GLU A 29 -13.60 26.68 19.04
N PHE A 30 -14.85 26.90 19.48
CA PHE A 30 -15.73 25.81 19.94
C PHE A 30 -16.12 24.84 18.81
N SER A 31 -16.24 25.35 17.58
CA SER A 31 -16.54 24.51 16.41
C SER A 31 -15.39 23.54 16.11
N HIS A 32 -14.14 23.95 16.31
CA HIS A 32 -12.96 23.12 16.09
C HIS A 32 -12.82 21.97 17.09
N LEU A 33 -13.47 22.06 18.26
CA LEU A 33 -13.41 21.07 19.33
C LEU A 33 -14.60 20.09 19.27
N SER A 34 -15.72 20.49 18.66
CA SER A 34 -16.92 19.66 18.52
C SER A 34 -16.68 18.28 17.88
N GLY A 35 -15.68 18.16 17.00
CA GLY A 35 -15.36 16.87 16.38
C GLY A 35 -14.53 15.94 17.27
N LEU A 36 -13.85 16.44 18.31
CA LEU A 36 -13.20 15.58 19.32
C LEU A 36 -14.24 14.72 20.05
N GLN A 37 -15.48 15.22 20.19
CA GLN A 37 -16.56 14.47 20.84
C GLN A 37 -16.91 13.16 20.12
N LYS A 38 -16.56 13.03 18.84
CA LYS A 38 -16.76 11.80 18.06
C LYS A 38 -15.69 10.75 18.35
N ILE A 39 -14.54 11.16 18.91
CA ILE A 39 -13.46 10.27 19.30
C ILE A 39 -13.67 9.91 20.76
N LYS A 40 -14.08 8.66 21.02
CA LYS A 40 -14.30 8.16 22.37
C LYS A 40 -13.39 6.97 22.67
N PHE A 41 -12.97 6.87 23.92
CA PHE A 41 -12.26 5.73 24.46
C PHE A 41 -13.05 5.15 25.64
N ASN A 42 -13.28 3.83 25.61
CA ASN A 42 -14.04 3.12 26.63
C ASN A 42 -13.18 2.22 27.53
N GLY A 43 -11.86 2.17 27.30
CA GLY A 43 -10.93 1.29 28.01
C GLY A 43 -10.82 -0.13 27.44
N LYS A 44 -11.57 -0.47 26.40
CA LYS A 44 -11.62 -1.82 25.80
C LYS A 44 -11.02 -1.90 24.40
N THR A 45 -11.08 -0.80 23.64
CA THR A 45 -10.46 -0.70 22.31
C THR A 45 -8.94 -0.47 22.41
N CYS A 46 -8.22 -0.59 21.30
CA CYS A 46 -6.77 -0.33 21.29
C CYS A 46 -6.46 1.13 21.66
N VAL A 47 -5.76 1.34 22.78
CA VAL A 47 -5.39 2.69 23.27
C VAL A 47 -4.50 3.45 22.27
N HIS A 48 -3.59 2.75 21.58
CA HIS A 48 -2.70 3.36 20.59
C HIS A 48 -3.47 3.89 19.38
N GLU A 49 -4.51 3.19 18.95
CA GLU A 49 -5.39 3.63 17.86
C GLU A 49 -6.22 4.86 18.27
N PHE A 50 -6.74 4.88 19.50
CA PHE A 50 -7.42 6.05 20.04
C PHE A 50 -6.49 7.27 20.08
N LEU A 51 -5.29 7.13 20.65
CA LEU A 51 -4.30 8.20 20.75
C LEU A 51 -3.86 8.71 19.37
N GLN A 52 -3.72 7.80 18.40
CA GLN A 52 -3.44 8.16 17.01
C GLN A 52 -4.52 9.07 16.44
N ARG A 53 -5.80 8.70 16.59
CA ARG A 53 -6.93 9.51 16.10
C ARG A 53 -7.00 10.89 16.76
N VAL A 54 -6.74 10.97 18.07
CA VAL A 54 -6.69 12.27 18.76
C VAL A 54 -5.57 13.15 18.20
N ARG A 55 -4.37 12.58 17.99
CA ARG A 55 -3.23 13.30 17.40
C ARG A 55 -3.50 13.78 15.97
N GLU A 56 -4.07 12.93 15.14
CA GLU A 56 -4.44 13.28 13.76
C GLU A 56 -5.47 14.41 13.74
N TYR A 57 -6.50 14.31 14.59
CA TYR A 57 -7.53 15.33 14.69
C TYR A 57 -6.96 16.68 15.16
N SER A 58 -6.12 16.66 16.19
CA SER A 58 -5.52 17.88 16.75
C SER A 58 -4.50 18.51 15.81
N SER A 59 -3.68 17.70 15.14
CA SER A 59 -2.68 18.17 14.17
C SER A 59 -3.32 18.89 13.00
N VAL A 60 -4.40 18.35 12.42
CA VAL A 60 -5.11 18.99 11.29
C VAL A 60 -5.71 20.35 11.67
N ARG A 61 -6.02 20.57 12.95
CA ARG A 61 -6.67 21.80 13.45
C ARG A 61 -5.75 22.69 14.27
N ASN A 62 -4.47 22.34 14.38
CA ASN A 62 -3.50 23.03 15.24
C ASN A 62 -3.99 23.22 16.68
N ILE A 63 -4.68 22.21 17.23
CA ILE A 63 -5.19 22.26 18.62
C ILE A 63 -4.02 21.93 19.56
N PRO A 64 -3.62 22.85 20.46
CA PRO A 64 -2.53 22.61 21.38
C PRO A 64 -2.92 21.56 22.43
N SER A 65 -1.96 20.77 22.89
CA SER A 65 -2.18 19.67 23.83
C SER A 65 -2.84 20.10 25.15
N SER A 66 -2.58 21.33 25.61
CA SER A 66 -3.24 21.90 26.79
C SER A 66 -4.75 22.02 26.62
N LYS A 67 -5.23 22.39 25.42
CA LYS A 67 -6.65 22.43 25.11
C LYS A 67 -7.24 21.03 25.05
N ILE A 68 -6.54 20.05 24.48
CA ILE A 68 -7.02 18.66 24.46
C ILE A 68 -7.26 18.15 25.89
N LEU A 69 -6.33 18.46 26.81
CA LEU A 69 -6.46 18.10 28.22
C LEU A 69 -7.71 18.72 28.87
N THR A 70 -8.06 19.97 28.56
CA THR A 70 -9.29 20.59 29.10
C THR A 70 -10.58 19.88 28.67
N PHE A 71 -10.55 19.13 27.56
CA PHE A 71 -11.67 18.33 27.05
C PHE A 71 -11.53 16.83 27.35
N ALA A 72 -10.52 16.41 28.13
CA ALA A 72 -10.21 15.00 28.34
C ALA A 72 -11.38 14.22 28.95
N THR A 73 -12.16 14.82 29.85
CA THR A 73 -13.39 14.18 30.40
C THR A 73 -14.38 13.78 29.32
N GLU A 74 -14.47 14.52 28.21
CA GLU A 74 -15.36 14.19 27.10
C GLU A 74 -14.79 13.09 26.20
N LEU A 75 -13.47 12.86 26.17
CA LEU A 75 -12.87 11.80 25.36
C LEU A 75 -13.12 10.40 25.93
N PHE A 76 -13.43 10.30 27.22
CA PHE A 76 -13.59 9.03 27.91
C PHE A 76 -15.05 8.66 28.15
N THR A 77 -15.32 7.36 28.11
CA THR A 77 -16.63 6.75 28.36
C THR A 77 -16.44 5.46 29.14
N GLY A 78 -17.49 4.94 29.80
CA GLY A 78 -17.43 3.68 30.53
C GLY A 78 -16.30 3.63 31.56
N ASP A 79 -15.58 2.51 31.61
CA ASP A 79 -14.52 2.24 32.60
C ASP A 79 -13.36 3.25 32.50
N ALA A 80 -13.01 3.68 31.28
CA ALA A 80 -11.98 4.71 31.08
C ALA A 80 -12.36 6.07 31.67
N LEU A 81 -13.65 6.42 31.71
CA LEU A 81 -14.10 7.66 32.34
C LEU A 81 -13.98 7.60 33.86
N HIS A 82 -14.30 6.45 34.46
CA HIS A 82 -14.11 6.24 35.90
C HIS A 82 -12.63 6.32 36.28
N TRP A 83 -11.77 5.66 35.49
CA TRP A 83 -10.32 5.76 35.62
C TRP A 83 -9.81 7.21 35.51
N TYR A 84 -10.23 7.95 34.48
CA TYR A 84 -9.76 9.33 34.32
C TYR A 84 -10.21 10.22 35.49
N ARG A 85 -11.42 10.00 36.03
CA ARG A 85 -11.90 10.73 37.21
C ARG A 85 -11.08 10.45 38.48
N SER A 86 -10.44 9.28 38.61
CA SER A 86 -9.60 8.98 39.78
C SER A 86 -8.21 9.61 39.72
N ILE A 87 -7.68 9.88 38.53
CA ILE A 87 -6.33 10.46 38.34
C ILE A 87 -6.37 11.91 37.82
N GLY A 88 -7.53 12.40 37.38
CA GLY A 88 -7.62 13.64 36.60
C GLY A 88 -7.12 14.88 37.34
N SER A 89 -7.20 14.91 38.68
CA SER A 89 -6.66 16.01 39.49
C SER A 89 -5.14 16.01 39.62
N SER A 90 -4.46 14.88 39.38
CA SER A 90 -3.00 14.79 39.45
C SER A 90 -2.31 14.99 38.10
N VAL A 91 -3.05 14.86 36.99
CA VAL A 91 -2.51 14.99 35.63
C VAL A 91 -2.45 16.45 35.20
N ASN A 92 -1.24 16.93 34.92
CA ASN A 92 -0.98 18.35 34.59
C ASN A 92 -0.70 18.59 33.11
N SER A 93 -0.45 17.53 32.33
CA SER A 93 -0.15 17.63 30.91
C SER A 93 -0.79 16.51 30.10
N TRP A 94 -1.00 16.78 28.82
CA TRP A 94 -1.47 15.75 27.89
C TRP A 94 -0.46 14.59 27.75
N ASP A 95 0.84 14.88 27.77
CA ASP A 95 1.88 13.85 27.62
C ASP A 95 1.92 12.91 28.84
N GLU A 96 1.69 13.45 30.04
CA GLU A 96 1.48 12.67 31.26
C GLU A 96 0.22 11.79 31.13
N LEU A 97 -0.90 12.34 30.67
CA LEU A 97 -2.12 11.57 30.42
C LEU A 97 -1.89 10.43 29.43
N VAL A 98 -1.16 10.69 28.34
CA VAL A 98 -0.80 9.70 27.31
C VAL A 98 0.04 8.58 27.91
N THR A 99 0.96 8.91 28.83
CA THR A 99 1.81 7.93 29.50
C THR A 99 0.96 7.01 30.38
N LEU A 100 0.14 7.59 31.26
CA LEU A 100 -0.76 6.82 32.14
C LEU A 100 -1.79 5.98 31.35
N LEU A 101 -2.33 6.52 30.26
CA LEU A 101 -3.22 5.78 29.35
C LEU A 101 -2.55 4.52 28.81
N LYS A 102 -1.28 4.63 28.40
CA LYS A 102 -0.54 3.48 27.88
C LYS A 102 -0.20 2.50 29.01
N GLU A 103 0.15 2.97 30.19
CA GLU A 103 0.45 2.09 31.33
C GLU A 103 -0.76 1.27 31.76
N ASP A 104 -1.94 1.90 31.86
CA ASP A 104 -3.13 1.24 32.41
C ASP A 104 -3.96 0.49 31.38
N PHE A 105 -3.93 0.89 30.10
CA PHE A 105 -4.75 0.28 29.04
C PHE A 105 -3.97 -0.41 27.92
N SER A 106 -2.64 -0.35 27.92
CA SER A 106 -1.82 -1.18 27.02
C SER A 106 -1.49 -2.51 27.69
N HIS A 107 -1.24 -3.54 26.88
CA HIS A 107 -0.64 -4.75 27.40
C HIS A 107 0.81 -4.50 27.84
N PHE A 108 1.25 -5.12 28.94
CA PHE A 108 2.63 -5.00 29.46
C PHE A 108 3.69 -5.46 28.43
N ASP A 109 3.32 -6.38 27.54
CA ASP A 109 4.14 -6.93 26.46
C ASP A 109 3.76 -6.37 25.07
N HIS A 110 3.18 -5.15 25.01
CA HIS A 110 2.66 -4.56 23.78
C HIS A 110 3.65 -4.59 22.61
N ASP A 111 4.85 -4.04 22.78
CA ASP A 111 5.87 -3.99 21.72
C ASP A 111 6.29 -5.41 21.28
N TYR A 112 6.36 -6.36 22.21
CA TYR A 112 6.67 -7.76 21.90
C TYR A 112 5.57 -8.40 21.04
N ARG A 113 4.31 -8.25 21.44
CA ARG A 113 3.15 -8.75 20.69
C ARG A 113 3.03 -8.09 19.33
N LEU A 114 3.17 -6.77 19.27
CA LEU A 114 3.08 -5.99 18.03
C LEU A 114 4.21 -6.37 17.07
N MET A 115 5.43 -6.56 17.56
CA MET A 115 6.53 -7.05 16.72
C MET A 115 6.27 -8.45 16.17
N SER A 116 5.66 -9.34 16.98
CA SER A 116 5.23 -10.65 16.51
C SER A 116 4.14 -10.54 15.43
N GLU A 117 3.16 -9.65 15.60
CA GLU A 117 2.13 -9.37 14.60
C GLU A 117 2.76 -8.86 13.29
N ILE A 118 3.65 -7.87 13.38
CA ILE A 118 4.41 -7.30 12.26
C ILE A 118 5.15 -8.40 11.48
N ARG A 119 5.88 -9.27 12.19
CA ARG A 119 6.65 -10.35 11.56
C ARG A 119 5.76 -11.43 10.94
N ASN A 120 4.55 -11.62 11.44
CA ASN A 120 3.60 -12.60 10.90
C ASN A 120 2.63 -12.02 9.86
N ARG A 121 2.60 -10.70 9.67
CA ARG A 121 1.69 -10.04 8.74
C ARG A 121 2.19 -10.17 7.30
N THR A 122 1.64 -11.14 6.57
CA THR A 122 1.88 -11.35 5.13
C THR A 122 0.90 -10.58 4.27
N GLN A 123 1.29 -10.17 3.07
CA GLN A 123 0.41 -9.46 2.13
C GLN A 123 -0.77 -10.35 1.68
N GLY A 124 -2.00 -9.81 1.76
CA GLY A 124 -3.22 -10.50 1.33
C GLY A 124 -3.32 -10.71 -0.18
N ASP A 125 -4.10 -11.69 -0.63
CA ASP A 125 -4.24 -12.07 -2.05
C ASP A 125 -4.79 -10.95 -2.95
N SER A 126 -5.75 -10.19 -2.42
CA SER A 126 -6.44 -9.06 -3.04
C SER A 126 -5.92 -7.71 -2.51
N GLU A 127 -4.87 -7.73 -1.69
CA GLU A 127 -4.30 -6.53 -1.09
C GLU A 127 -3.30 -5.87 -2.03
N ASN A 128 -3.63 -4.66 -2.48
CA ASN A 128 -2.71 -3.85 -3.28
C ASN A 128 -1.40 -3.60 -2.53
N ILE A 129 -0.25 -3.67 -3.22
CA ILE A 129 1.04 -3.49 -2.58
C ILE A 129 1.19 -2.15 -1.85
N THR A 130 0.67 -1.07 -2.41
CA THR A 130 0.74 0.27 -1.82
C THR A 130 0.01 0.31 -0.48
N ILE A 131 -1.18 -0.31 -0.43
CA ILE A 131 -1.99 -0.39 0.78
C ILE A 131 -1.34 -1.29 1.83
N TYR A 132 -0.78 -2.44 1.41
CA TYR A 132 -0.02 -3.31 2.30
C TYR A 132 1.16 -2.57 2.95
N LEU A 133 2.00 -1.91 2.15
CA LEU A 133 3.16 -1.16 2.65
C LEU A 133 2.75 0.00 3.56
N ALA A 134 1.63 0.67 3.28
CA ALA A 134 1.09 1.72 4.15
C ALA A 134 0.69 1.16 5.52
N LYS A 135 -0.06 0.05 5.57
CA LYS A 135 -0.43 -0.61 6.83
C LYS A 135 0.79 -1.10 7.61
N MET A 136 1.78 -1.67 6.93
CA MET A 136 3.03 -2.08 7.58
C MET A 136 3.78 -0.88 8.16
N SER A 137 3.84 0.24 7.43
CA SER A 137 4.44 1.49 7.93
C SER A 137 3.73 1.99 9.19
N GLU A 138 2.39 1.90 9.21
CA GLU A 138 1.58 2.25 10.37
C GLU A 138 1.89 1.32 11.56
N LEU A 139 1.96 0.00 11.36
CA LEU A 139 2.34 -0.94 12.42
C LEU A 139 3.73 -0.62 12.99
N PHE A 140 4.72 -0.37 12.13
CA PHE A 140 6.06 0.02 12.58
C PHE A 140 6.07 1.32 13.39
N SER A 141 5.19 2.27 13.07
CA SER A 141 5.10 3.57 13.79
C SER A 141 4.49 3.46 15.18
N ARG A 142 3.78 2.36 15.47
CA ARG A 142 3.15 2.10 16.78
C ARG A 142 4.08 1.46 17.79
N LEU A 143 5.25 0.98 17.36
CA LEU A 143 6.29 0.48 18.27
C LEU A 143 6.86 1.64 19.09
N THR A 144 7.08 1.40 20.38
CA THR A 144 7.77 2.36 21.25
C THR A 144 9.22 2.51 20.83
N LYS A 145 9.87 1.39 20.51
CA LYS A 145 11.23 1.37 19.95
C LYS A 145 11.20 1.37 18.42
N THR A 146 11.85 2.37 17.83
CA THR A 146 12.02 2.40 16.37
C THR A 146 12.97 1.29 15.91
N ILE A 147 12.59 0.62 14.84
CA ILE A 147 13.45 -0.36 14.15
C ILE A 147 14.13 0.27 12.94
N SER A 148 15.28 -0.28 12.56
CA SER A 148 16.06 0.21 11.43
C SER A 148 15.32 0.04 10.11
N GLU A 149 15.60 0.90 9.13
CA GLU A 149 14.99 0.78 7.80
C GLU A 149 15.33 -0.57 7.14
N GLN A 150 16.57 -1.05 7.33
CA GLN A 150 16.98 -2.36 6.83
C GLN A 150 16.13 -3.49 7.44
N GLU A 151 15.90 -3.47 8.75
CA GLU A 151 15.08 -4.49 9.41
C GLU A 151 13.61 -4.44 8.94
N LYS A 152 13.06 -3.23 8.74
CA LYS A 152 11.73 -3.07 8.12
C LYS A 152 11.70 -3.72 6.75
N LEU A 153 12.71 -3.45 5.93
CA LEU A 153 12.81 -3.95 4.58
C LEU A 153 12.93 -5.47 4.54
N ASP A 154 13.76 -6.06 5.41
CA ASP A 154 13.91 -7.51 5.52
C ASP A 154 12.57 -8.19 5.90
N ILE A 155 11.84 -7.63 6.88
CA ILE A 155 10.50 -8.11 7.25
C ILE A 155 9.54 -8.00 6.06
N LEU A 156 9.53 -6.87 5.37
CA LEU A 156 8.64 -6.63 4.22
C LEU A 156 8.93 -7.58 3.06
N LEU A 157 10.20 -7.80 2.72
CA LEU A 157 10.62 -8.70 1.65
C LEU A 157 10.27 -10.16 1.96
N HIS A 158 10.33 -10.56 3.22
CA HIS A 158 9.91 -11.90 3.64
C HIS A 158 8.39 -12.10 3.54
N ASN A 159 7.61 -11.04 3.81
CA ASN A 159 6.16 -11.12 3.97
C ASN A 159 5.34 -10.67 2.75
N ILE A 160 6.00 -10.11 1.73
CA ILE A 160 5.37 -9.76 0.45
C ILE A 160 4.97 -11.03 -0.33
N ARG A 161 4.00 -10.92 -1.24
CA ARG A 161 3.56 -12.10 -2.00
C ARG A 161 4.66 -12.67 -2.90
N PRO A 162 4.75 -14.01 -3.04
CA PRO A 162 5.75 -14.63 -3.91
C PRO A 162 5.67 -14.24 -5.40
N CYS A 163 4.55 -13.70 -5.88
CA CYS A 163 4.42 -13.26 -7.27
C CYS A 163 5.41 -12.15 -7.66
N TYR A 164 5.96 -11.43 -6.68
CA TYR A 164 6.98 -10.40 -6.91
C TYR A 164 8.40 -10.98 -7.01
N SER A 165 8.61 -12.25 -6.66
CA SER A 165 9.95 -12.89 -6.57
C SER A 165 10.83 -12.67 -7.79
N GLY A 166 10.29 -12.83 -9.01
CA GLY A 166 11.05 -12.62 -10.25
C GLY A 166 11.59 -11.20 -10.38
N VAL A 167 10.74 -10.19 -10.13
CA VAL A 167 11.16 -8.78 -10.21
C VAL A 167 12.13 -8.43 -9.08
N LEU A 168 11.89 -8.93 -7.87
CA LEU A 168 12.74 -8.65 -6.71
C LEU A 168 14.13 -9.31 -6.87
N ALA A 169 14.19 -10.53 -7.39
CA ALA A 169 15.44 -11.23 -7.66
C ALA A 169 16.30 -10.50 -8.71
N SER A 170 15.68 -10.01 -9.79
CA SER A 170 16.40 -9.24 -10.82
C SER A 170 16.88 -7.86 -10.36
N ASN A 171 16.30 -7.32 -9.28
CA ASN A 171 16.58 -5.96 -8.80
C ASN A 171 17.15 -5.92 -7.37
N SER A 172 17.65 -7.05 -6.85
CA SER A 172 18.05 -7.21 -5.45
C SER A 172 19.05 -6.15 -4.97
N SER A 173 20.04 -5.79 -5.78
CA SER A 173 21.05 -4.76 -5.45
C SER A 173 20.50 -3.33 -5.39
N SER A 174 19.33 -3.07 -5.98
CA SER A 174 18.72 -1.74 -6.02
C SER A 174 17.74 -1.47 -4.89
N ILE A 175 17.34 -2.51 -4.15
CA ILE A 175 16.33 -2.43 -3.10
C ILE A 175 17.03 -2.10 -1.77
N THR A 176 17.30 -0.83 -1.54
CA THR A 176 17.89 -0.32 -0.29
C THR A 176 16.87 0.40 0.59
N THR A 177 15.77 0.88 0.00
CA THR A 177 14.73 1.64 0.70
C THR A 177 13.35 1.03 0.46
N ILE A 178 12.42 1.34 1.37
CA ILE A 178 11.01 0.94 1.23
C ILE A 178 10.37 1.59 -0.02
N ASP A 179 10.83 2.77 -0.42
CA ASP A 179 10.35 3.48 -1.61
C ASP A 179 10.78 2.81 -2.91
N ASN A 180 12.00 2.26 -2.97
CA ASN A 180 12.47 1.48 -4.12
C ASN A 180 11.60 0.22 -4.28
N LEU A 181 11.36 -0.50 -3.17
CA LEU A 181 10.45 -1.66 -3.15
C LEU A 181 9.05 -1.29 -3.65
N ARG A 182 8.47 -0.20 -3.12
CA ARG A 182 7.15 0.29 -3.52
C ARG A 182 7.07 0.57 -5.01
N THR A 183 8.07 1.26 -5.56
CA THR A 183 8.09 1.66 -6.98
C THR A 183 8.19 0.44 -7.89
N LEU A 184 9.07 -0.50 -7.57
CA LEU A 184 9.25 -1.74 -8.34
C LEU A 184 7.98 -2.59 -8.36
N CYS A 185 7.38 -2.85 -7.19
CA CYS A 185 6.18 -3.67 -7.11
C CYS A 185 4.97 -3.00 -7.77
N ARG A 186 4.82 -1.67 -7.65
CA ARG A 186 3.77 -0.93 -8.35
C ARG A 186 3.92 -1.02 -9.86
N ASN A 187 5.15 -0.94 -10.38
CA ASN A 187 5.41 -1.13 -11.80
C ASN A 187 5.06 -2.56 -12.25
N PHE A 188 5.40 -3.57 -11.44
CA PHE A 188 5.01 -4.95 -11.72
C PHE A 188 3.49 -5.13 -11.78
N GLU A 189 2.73 -4.58 -10.82
CA GLU A 189 1.25 -4.65 -10.84
C GLU A 189 0.69 -3.99 -12.11
N LYS A 190 1.25 -2.84 -12.53
CA LYS A 190 0.87 -2.17 -13.79
C LYS A 190 1.11 -3.07 -15.01
N ILE A 191 2.30 -3.66 -15.11
CA ILE A 191 2.65 -4.57 -16.22
C ILE A 191 1.74 -5.79 -16.20
N LYS A 192 1.49 -6.38 -15.04
CA LYS A 192 0.58 -7.52 -14.88
C LYS A 192 -0.83 -7.21 -15.41
N CYS A 193 -1.35 -6.02 -15.11
CA CYS A 193 -2.63 -5.54 -15.62
C CYS A 193 -2.61 -5.41 -17.16
N LEU A 194 -1.57 -4.79 -17.72
CA LEU A 194 -1.39 -4.67 -19.17
C LEU A 194 -1.33 -6.04 -19.86
N THR A 195 -0.55 -6.97 -19.30
CA THR A 195 -0.43 -8.34 -19.80
C THR A 195 -1.78 -9.07 -19.77
N SER A 196 -2.59 -8.89 -18.72
CA SER A 196 -3.92 -9.51 -18.67
C SER A 196 -4.91 -8.94 -19.69
N GLN A 197 -4.71 -7.69 -20.11
CA GLN A 197 -5.55 -7.01 -21.10
C GLN A 197 -5.05 -7.22 -22.53
N PHE A 198 -3.82 -7.71 -22.70
CA PHE A 198 -3.22 -7.95 -24.00
C PHE A 198 -4.05 -8.98 -24.78
N LYS A 199 -4.35 -8.65 -26.03
CA LYS A 199 -4.99 -9.54 -26.99
C LYS A 199 -4.10 -9.63 -28.21
N GLU A 200 -3.91 -10.85 -28.72
CA GLU A 200 -3.26 -11.02 -30.02
C GLU A 200 -3.99 -10.18 -31.08
N PRO A 201 -3.28 -9.68 -32.10
CA PRO A 201 -3.91 -8.99 -33.22
C PRO A 201 -5.07 -9.84 -33.79
N PRO A 202 -6.18 -9.19 -34.21
CA PRO A 202 -7.29 -9.92 -34.81
C PRO A 202 -6.82 -10.64 -36.08
N ARG A 203 -7.45 -11.78 -36.37
CA ARG A 203 -7.20 -12.50 -37.63
C ARG A 203 -7.64 -11.64 -38.82
N ILE A 204 -6.96 -11.82 -39.95
CA ILE A 204 -7.33 -11.19 -41.22
C ILE A 204 -8.75 -11.59 -41.59
N SER A 205 -9.57 -10.60 -41.97
CA SER A 205 -10.96 -10.79 -42.41
C SER A 205 -11.21 -10.01 -43.70
N SER A 206 -12.37 -10.22 -44.33
CA SER A 206 -12.78 -9.48 -45.53
C SER A 206 -12.93 -7.97 -45.32
N VAL A 207 -13.04 -7.51 -44.06
CA VAL A 207 -13.16 -6.09 -43.69
C VAL A 207 -11.80 -5.49 -43.32
N THR A 208 -10.73 -6.30 -43.29
CA THR A 208 -9.37 -5.80 -43.02
C THR A 208 -8.91 -4.91 -44.17
N LEU A 209 -8.71 -3.62 -43.89
CA LEU A 209 -8.38 -2.60 -44.90
C LEU A 209 -7.00 -2.81 -45.56
N ALA A 210 -6.03 -3.35 -44.82
CA ALA A 210 -4.68 -3.63 -45.30
C ALA A 210 -4.24 -5.06 -44.89
N PRO A 211 -4.70 -6.10 -45.61
CA PRO A 211 -4.41 -7.50 -45.28
C PRO A 211 -2.94 -7.89 -45.37
N ASP A 212 -2.16 -7.21 -46.21
CA ASP A 212 -0.73 -7.42 -46.44
C ASP A 212 0.14 -7.02 -45.24
N LEU A 213 -0.31 -6.06 -44.44
CA LEU A 213 0.36 -5.59 -43.22
C LEU A 213 -0.15 -6.27 -41.94
N ALA A 214 -1.19 -7.09 -42.05
CA ALA A 214 -1.81 -7.73 -40.89
C ALA A 214 -0.97 -8.93 -40.39
N TYR A 215 -1.02 -9.18 -39.07
CA TYR A 215 -0.36 -10.34 -38.48
C TYR A 215 -0.95 -11.64 -39.04
N SER A 216 -0.09 -12.45 -39.65
CA SER A 216 -0.42 -13.77 -40.20
C SER A 216 0.43 -14.81 -39.50
N LYS A 217 -0.20 -15.84 -38.91
CA LYS A 217 0.57 -16.97 -38.36
C LYS A 217 1.16 -17.74 -39.54
N SER A 218 2.39 -18.21 -39.43
CA SER A 218 3.16 -18.82 -40.51
C SER A 218 2.48 -20.02 -41.22
N SER A 219 1.46 -20.64 -40.61
CA SER A 219 0.60 -21.65 -41.24
C SER A 219 -0.35 -21.10 -42.32
N ASP A 220 -0.74 -19.82 -42.24
CA ASP A 220 -1.74 -19.19 -43.12
C ASP A 220 -1.14 -18.72 -44.46
N TYR A 221 0.20 -18.67 -44.55
CA TYR A 221 0.93 -18.29 -45.77
C TYR A 221 0.75 -19.32 -46.90
N ASN A 222 0.51 -20.59 -46.57
CA ASN A 222 0.33 -21.65 -47.56
C ASN A 222 -1.06 -21.62 -48.23
N PHE A 223 -2.10 -21.11 -47.55
CA PHE A 223 -3.45 -21.03 -48.11
C PHE A 223 -3.58 -19.89 -49.14
N ASN A 224 -2.93 -18.75 -48.89
CA ASN A 224 -2.92 -17.62 -49.82
C ASN A 224 -2.06 -17.86 -51.06
N LYS A 225 -0.98 -18.67 -50.96
CA LYS A 225 -0.18 -19.05 -52.13
C LYS A 225 -0.99 -19.95 -53.09
N ALA A 226 -1.82 -20.87 -52.58
CA ALA A 226 -2.69 -21.71 -53.40
C ALA A 226 -3.73 -20.90 -54.19
N ASN A 227 -4.31 -19.85 -53.58
CA ASN A 227 -5.27 -18.98 -54.27
C ASN A 227 -4.62 -18.05 -55.31
N TYR A 228 -3.38 -17.60 -55.09
CA TYR A 228 -2.64 -16.83 -56.10
C TYR A 228 -2.33 -17.66 -57.37
N TYR A 229 -2.14 -18.98 -57.23
CA TYR A 229 -1.97 -19.88 -58.37
C TYR A 229 -3.29 -20.36 -58.99
N LEU A 230 -4.42 -20.32 -58.28
CA LEU A 230 -5.74 -20.65 -58.85
C LEU A 230 -6.31 -19.49 -59.67
N ASN A 231 -6.15 -18.24 -59.21
CA ASN A 231 -6.68 -17.06 -59.91
C ASN A 231 -5.93 -16.72 -61.21
N ASN A 232 -4.67 -17.17 -61.34
CA ASN A 232 -3.91 -17.05 -62.59
C ASN A 232 -4.27 -18.12 -63.64
N LYS A 233 -5.13 -19.09 -63.32
CA LYS A 233 -5.51 -20.15 -64.27
C LYS A 233 -6.68 -19.78 -65.19
N TYR A 234 -7.38 -18.68 -64.93
CA TYR A 234 -8.47 -18.20 -65.78
C TYR A 234 -8.08 -17.06 -66.74
N ASN A 235 -6.80 -16.69 -66.79
CA ASN A 235 -6.36 -15.60 -67.66
C ASN A 235 -4.98 -15.88 -68.26
N ASN A 236 -4.90 -16.89 -69.14
CA ASN A 236 -4.12 -16.79 -70.38
C ASN A 236 -4.32 -18.02 -71.26
N ASN A 237 -4.94 -17.74 -72.39
CA ASN A 237 -4.99 -18.60 -73.55
C ASN A 237 -3.60 -18.63 -74.21
N SER A 238 -3.25 -19.78 -74.79
CA SER A 238 -2.22 -19.98 -75.82
C SER A 238 -0.81 -20.48 -75.39
N LYS A 239 -0.38 -21.50 -76.15
CA LYS A 239 0.97 -22.05 -76.34
C LYS A 239 1.47 -23.13 -75.38
N ASN A 240 0.92 -24.32 -75.58
CA ASN A 240 1.62 -25.49 -76.11
C ASN A 240 3.13 -25.62 -75.75
N TYR A 241 3.44 -26.39 -74.72
CA TYR A 241 4.64 -27.23 -74.69
C TYR A 241 4.31 -28.59 -74.11
N ASN A 242 4.63 -29.60 -74.91
CA ASN A 242 4.52 -31.01 -74.66
C ASN A 242 5.68 -31.42 -73.73
N TYR A 243 5.39 -31.83 -72.50
CA TYR A 243 6.34 -32.62 -71.70
C TYR A 243 5.60 -33.72 -70.94
N ASN A 244 6.24 -34.87 -70.96
CA ASN A 244 5.68 -36.18 -70.70
C ASN A 244 5.05 -36.36 -69.32
N LYS A 245 3.90 -37.01 -69.38
CA LYS A 245 3.18 -37.74 -68.34
C LYS A 245 4.11 -38.75 -67.65
N PHE A 246 4.39 -38.54 -66.37
CA PHE A 246 4.63 -39.64 -65.42
C PHE A 246 3.68 -39.47 -64.24
N ASN A 247 2.88 -40.50 -64.03
CA ASN A 247 1.85 -40.56 -63.01
C ASN A 247 2.13 -41.80 -62.15
N TYR A 248 1.74 -41.68 -60.88
CA TYR A 248 1.74 -42.68 -59.80
C TYR A 248 3.08 -42.87 -59.07
N LYS A 249 3.14 -42.96 -57.74
CA LYS A 249 2.10 -43.43 -56.79
C LYS A 249 2.42 -42.94 -55.37
N ASN A 250 1.34 -42.70 -54.63
CA ASN A 250 1.29 -42.41 -53.21
C ASN A 250 1.65 -43.67 -52.39
N GLN A 251 2.57 -43.55 -51.44
CA GLN A 251 2.72 -44.41 -50.26
C GLN A 251 3.03 -43.41 -49.13
N GLY A 252 2.10 -43.11 -48.21
CA GLY A 252 1.56 -44.06 -47.27
C GLY A 252 2.56 -44.26 -46.14
N ASN A 253 2.63 -43.32 -45.20
CA ASN A 253 3.09 -43.60 -43.83
C ASN A 253 2.38 -42.69 -42.84
N ASN A 254 1.32 -43.26 -42.27
CA ASN A 254 0.76 -42.85 -41.00
C ASN A 254 1.82 -43.06 -39.91
N SER A 255 2.20 -42.01 -39.19
CA SER A 255 2.74 -42.13 -37.84
C SER A 255 1.91 -41.27 -36.91
N SER A 256 0.81 -41.86 -36.47
CA SER A 256 0.02 -41.44 -35.32
C SER A 256 0.91 -41.39 -34.08
N PHE A 257 1.19 -40.19 -33.55
CA PHE A 257 1.64 -40.06 -32.16
C PHE A 257 0.45 -39.69 -31.28
N ASN A 258 -0.11 -40.75 -30.72
CA ASN A 258 -1.19 -40.77 -29.75
C ASN A 258 -0.57 -40.51 -28.36
N ILE A 259 -0.73 -39.30 -27.81
CA ILE A 259 -0.29 -39.00 -26.44
C ILE A 259 -1.35 -39.56 -25.48
N LYS A 260 -1.02 -40.71 -24.89
CA LYS A 260 -1.79 -41.32 -23.79
C LYS A 260 -1.76 -40.42 -22.57
N HIS A 261 -2.94 -39.97 -22.14
CA HIS A 261 -3.20 -39.61 -20.76
C HIS A 261 -2.87 -40.78 -19.83
N LYS A 262 -2.13 -40.50 -18.76
CA LYS A 262 -2.08 -41.32 -17.55
C LYS A 262 -2.44 -40.41 -16.37
N GLU A 263 -3.69 -40.52 -15.93
CA GLU A 263 -4.07 -40.28 -14.54
C GLU A 263 -3.45 -41.41 -13.68
N VAL A 264 -3.13 -41.18 -12.39
CA VAL A 264 -3.90 -41.53 -11.17
C VAL A 264 -2.82 -41.67 -10.03
N PRO A 265 -3.07 -41.63 -8.70
CA PRO A 265 -4.15 -41.06 -7.84
C PRO A 265 -3.63 -40.10 -6.73
N ALA A 266 -4.60 -39.48 -6.05
CA ALA A 266 -4.47 -38.83 -4.75
C ALA A 266 -4.33 -39.82 -3.58
N VAL A 267 -3.51 -39.47 -2.57
CA VAL A 267 -3.68 -39.91 -1.18
C VAL A 267 -3.31 -38.77 -0.24
N SER A 268 -4.21 -38.49 0.70
CA SER A 268 -4.11 -37.53 1.80
C SER A 268 -3.31 -38.07 2.99
N ALA A 269 -2.46 -37.25 3.60
CA ALA A 269 -2.31 -37.10 5.06
C ALA A 269 -1.23 -36.05 5.34
N GLY A 270 -1.51 -35.11 6.26
CA GLY A 270 -0.66 -33.96 6.54
C GLY A 270 0.57 -34.26 7.41
N LEU A 271 1.56 -33.37 7.33
CA LEU A 271 2.15 -32.66 8.47
C LEU A 271 3.17 -31.63 7.91
N GLN A 272 3.15 -30.46 8.55
CA GLN A 272 4.17 -29.41 8.64
C GLN A 272 5.50 -29.61 7.88
N ASN A 273 5.82 -28.65 7.00
CA ASN A 273 7.18 -28.11 6.87
C ASN A 273 7.14 -26.73 6.19
N LYS A 274 7.26 -25.67 7.00
CA LYS A 274 7.59 -24.32 6.51
C LYS A 274 9.10 -24.27 6.28
N THR A 275 9.52 -24.47 5.04
CA THR A 275 10.87 -24.11 4.58
C THR A 275 10.75 -23.17 3.39
N HIS A 276 10.55 -21.88 3.66
CA HIS A 276 10.71 -20.83 2.65
C HIS A 276 12.16 -20.38 2.61
N LEU A 277 12.91 -21.05 1.73
CA LEU A 277 14.31 -20.82 1.42
C LEU A 277 14.41 -19.90 0.20
N TRP A 278 14.19 -18.59 0.35
CA TRP A 278 14.48 -17.63 -0.72
C TRP A 278 15.04 -16.30 -0.18
N MET A 279 16.20 -15.92 -0.73
CA MET A 279 17.06 -14.76 -0.47
C MET A 279 17.91 -14.79 0.83
N GLN A 280 19.05 -15.48 0.76
CA GLN A 280 20.20 -15.13 1.59
C GLN A 280 20.84 -13.86 1.03
N PHE A 281 20.65 -12.72 1.70
CA PHE A 281 21.41 -11.51 1.44
C PHE A 281 22.82 -11.69 2.04
N SER A 282 23.76 -12.18 1.24
CA SER A 282 25.18 -12.20 1.62
C SER A 282 25.74 -10.78 1.57
N LYS A 283 26.13 -10.24 2.72
CA LYS A 283 26.98 -9.04 2.81
C LYS A 283 28.41 -9.39 2.35
N PRO A 284 29.10 -8.56 1.55
CA PRO A 284 30.54 -8.63 1.48
C PRO A 284 31.13 -7.91 2.69
N ILE A 285 32.09 -8.57 3.34
CA ILE A 285 32.97 -7.99 4.36
C ILE A 285 34.08 -7.25 3.62
N SER A 286 34.25 -5.97 3.91
CA SER A 286 35.52 -5.23 3.84
C SER A 286 35.44 -4.02 4.75
#